data_AF-A0A6L9SDD0-F1
#
_entry.id   AF-A0A6L9SDD0-F1
#
_cell.length_a   1.000
_cell.length_b   1.000
_cell.length_c   1.000
_cell.angle_alpha   90.00
_cell.angle_beta   90.00
_cell.angle_gamma   90.00
#
_symmetry.space_group_name_H-M   'P 1'
#
loop_
_entity.id
_entity.type
_entity.pdbx_description
1 polymer ?
#
loop_
_entity_poly.entity_id
_entity_poly.type
_entity_poly.pdbx_seq_one_letter_code
_entity_poly.pdbx_strand_id
1 'polypeptide(L)'
;MSSVPPVIIKGRRPRPAPDLTRLTPAGEKLLNAASDLFYARGIHAVGVDTIAEMAGTTKKTLYDRFGSKDVLVSLYLQRRAERWRRFVEEHLIAVRTTGGADGDDRSKNDDAAPADRTAAKIGRSPVGPSAGDAPAADGAAAVGIAGVSAGDDGHGAVYEAAVQRVCAVLDALEEWNSTLSRGCAFINAFAEIGGGDHPGVAVIRAEKDWTRALYAELLRESGLEGTVTDRLSAQLAMVQEGALMMWTAGGMPDAMDYARDAARRLLRTALGDGDGEALSGRSVSQSTAAASGTPGDADGRAARD
;
A
#
# COMPACT_ATOMS: atom_id res chain seq x y z
N MET A 1 7.14 11.15 -9.76
CA MET A 1 5.82 11.83 -9.84
C MET A 1 4.90 11.02 -10.76
N SER A 2 4.26 9.97 -10.24
CA SER A 2 3.35 9.15 -11.06
C SER A 2 1.93 9.73 -11.02
N SER A 3 1.46 10.16 -12.19
CA SER A 3 0.17 10.82 -12.42
C SER A 3 -1.01 9.94 -12.02
N VAL A 4 -1.99 10.54 -11.35
CA VAL A 4 -3.26 9.92 -10.95
C VAL A 4 -4.05 9.50 -12.20
N PRO A 5 -4.51 8.23 -12.31
CA PRO A 5 -5.27 7.78 -13.48
C PRO A 5 -6.67 8.45 -13.54
N PRO A 6 -7.18 8.76 -14.74
CA PRO A 6 -8.48 9.41 -14.90
C PRO A 6 -9.64 8.49 -14.52
N VAL A 7 -10.65 9.06 -13.88
CA VAL A 7 -11.93 8.41 -13.54
C VAL A 7 -12.85 8.38 -14.77
N ILE A 8 -13.22 7.18 -15.24
CA ILE A 8 -14.16 6.99 -16.37
C ILE A 8 -15.57 6.69 -15.84
N ILE A 9 -16.57 7.45 -16.28
CA ILE A 9 -17.99 7.23 -15.97
C ILE A 9 -18.74 6.89 -17.28
N LYS A 10 -19.49 5.79 -17.31
CA LYS A 10 -20.24 5.32 -18.48
C LYS A 10 -21.44 6.23 -18.79
N GLY A 11 -21.61 6.66 -20.05
CA GLY A 11 -22.86 7.28 -20.56
C GLY A 11 -23.00 8.81 -20.47
N ARG A 12 -21.99 9.55 -20.00
CA ARG A 12 -21.88 11.03 -20.16
C ARG A 12 -20.45 11.39 -20.57
N ARG A 13 -20.25 12.53 -21.25
CA ARG A 13 -18.88 13.03 -21.55
C ARG A 13 -18.08 13.01 -20.24
N PRO A 14 -16.91 12.33 -20.18
CA PRO A 14 -16.14 12.23 -18.96
C PRO A 14 -15.71 13.64 -18.52
N ARG A 15 -16.19 14.06 -17.35
CA ARG A 15 -15.61 15.22 -16.68
C ARG A 15 -14.31 14.72 -16.05
N PRO A 16 -13.15 15.34 -16.30
CA PRO A 16 -11.92 14.95 -15.64
C PRO A 16 -12.14 14.99 -14.12
N ALA A 17 -11.57 14.02 -13.40
CA ALA A 17 -11.59 14.06 -11.95
C ALA A 17 -11.06 15.43 -11.49
N PRO A 18 -11.69 16.07 -10.49
CA PRO A 18 -11.18 17.32 -9.97
C PRO A 18 -9.73 17.16 -9.55
N ASP A 19 -8.87 18.05 -10.04
CA ASP A 19 -7.48 18.13 -9.59
C ASP A 19 -7.47 18.48 -8.10
N LEU A 20 -6.96 17.56 -7.28
CA LEU A 20 -6.87 17.72 -5.82
C LEU A 20 -6.05 18.95 -5.43
N THR A 21 -5.16 19.43 -6.30
CA THR A 21 -4.34 20.64 -6.07
C THR A 21 -5.10 21.94 -6.31
N ARG A 22 -6.35 21.89 -6.79
CA ARG A 22 -7.15 23.07 -7.17
C ARG A 22 -8.60 23.01 -6.68
N LEU A 23 -8.85 22.38 -5.53
CA LEU A 23 -10.18 22.41 -4.94
C LEU A 23 -10.52 23.83 -4.44
N THR A 24 -11.78 24.23 -4.63
CA THR A 24 -12.28 25.47 -4.02
C THR A 24 -12.40 25.29 -2.50
N PRO A 25 -12.43 26.38 -1.69
CA PRO A 25 -12.59 26.26 -0.24
C PRO A 25 -13.82 25.45 0.18
N ALA A 26 -14.94 25.56 -0.55
CA ALA A 26 -16.12 24.75 -0.32
C ALA A 26 -15.92 23.28 -0.71
N GLY A 27 -15.17 23.01 -1.80
CA GLY A 27 -14.76 21.66 -2.18
C GLY A 27 -13.86 21.01 -1.13
N GLU A 28 -12.91 21.75 -0.56
CA GLU A 28 -12.04 21.26 0.51
C GLU A 28 -12.83 20.87 1.76
N LYS A 29 -13.76 21.74 2.22
CA LYS A 29 -14.64 21.42 3.36
C LYS A 29 -15.44 20.14 3.13
N LEU A 30 -15.99 19.97 1.92
CA LEU A 30 -16.73 18.78 1.52
C LEU A 30 -15.86 17.53 1.49
N LEU A 31 -14.65 17.60 0.92
CA LEU A 31 -13.74 16.46 0.86
C LEU A 31 -13.24 16.07 2.26
N ASN A 32 -12.98 17.03 3.15
CA ASN A 32 -12.62 16.75 4.54
C ASN A 32 -13.76 16.05 5.28
N ALA A 33 -14.96 16.61 5.25
CA ALA A 33 -16.14 16.02 5.88
C ALA A 33 -16.43 14.60 5.33
N ALA A 34 -16.33 14.43 4.00
CA ALA A 34 -16.50 13.13 3.37
C ALA A 34 -15.42 12.14 3.78
N SER A 35 -14.16 12.57 3.87
CA SER A 35 -13.04 11.70 4.26
C SER A 35 -13.21 11.15 5.67
N ASP A 36 -13.60 12.02 6.60
CA ASP A 36 -13.83 11.64 8.00
C ASP A 36 -15.04 10.71 8.12
N LEU A 37 -16.15 11.05 7.45
CA LEU A 37 -17.37 10.26 7.48
C LEU A 37 -17.21 8.90 6.80
N PHE A 38 -16.64 8.84 5.59
CA PHE A 38 -16.42 7.58 4.89
C PHE A 38 -15.49 6.67 5.68
N TYR A 39 -14.40 7.21 6.23
CA TYR A 39 -13.51 6.40 7.04
C TYR A 39 -14.19 5.91 8.31
N ALA A 40 -14.89 6.77 9.06
CA ALA A 40 -15.46 6.41 10.35
C ALA A 40 -16.70 5.51 10.25
N ARG A 41 -17.55 5.73 9.23
CA ARG A 41 -18.91 5.14 9.15
C ARG A 41 -19.14 4.26 7.93
N GLY A 42 -18.20 4.23 6.99
CA GLY A 42 -18.33 3.50 5.73
C GLY A 42 -18.95 4.34 4.62
N ILE A 43 -18.75 3.89 3.38
CA ILE A 43 -19.17 4.60 2.18
C ILE A 43 -20.69 4.52 2.00
N HIS A 44 -21.30 3.34 2.11
CA HIS A 44 -22.75 3.16 1.85
C HIS A 44 -23.61 3.88 2.89
N ALA A 45 -23.23 3.80 4.16
CA ALA A 45 -23.98 4.39 5.26
C ALA A 45 -24.01 5.93 5.25
N VAL A 46 -23.03 6.57 4.60
CA VAL A 46 -22.91 8.03 4.57
C VAL A 46 -23.64 8.63 3.38
N GLY A 47 -24.71 9.39 3.65
CA GLY A 47 -25.44 10.15 2.62
C GLY A 47 -24.75 11.46 2.23
N VAL A 48 -24.99 11.92 1.00
CA VAL A 48 -24.48 13.22 0.52
C VAL A 48 -25.05 14.41 1.31
N ASP A 49 -26.25 14.27 1.86
CA ASP A 49 -26.88 15.28 2.71
C ASP A 49 -26.10 15.44 4.03
N THR A 50 -25.74 14.33 4.68
CA THR A 50 -24.90 14.32 5.90
C THR A 50 -23.53 14.93 5.66
N ILE A 51 -22.91 14.66 4.51
CA ILE A 51 -21.61 15.27 4.13
C ILE A 51 -21.77 16.79 3.99
N ALA A 52 -22.80 17.24 3.26
CA ALA A 52 -23.04 18.66 3.03
C ALA A 52 -23.31 19.41 4.34
N GLU A 53 -24.12 18.83 5.22
CA GLU A 53 -24.41 19.35 6.56
C GLU A 53 -23.14 19.51 7.39
N MET A 54 -22.33 18.44 7.52
CA MET A 54 -21.07 18.49 8.26
C MET A 54 -20.09 19.51 7.68
N ALA A 55 -20.04 19.66 6.36
CA ALA A 55 -19.18 20.63 5.70
C ALA A 55 -19.67 22.08 5.82
N GLY A 56 -20.88 22.31 6.32
CA GLY A 56 -21.52 23.64 6.30
C GLY A 56 -21.80 24.14 4.88
N THR A 57 -22.17 23.23 3.97
CA THR A 57 -22.44 23.52 2.56
C THR A 57 -23.79 22.93 2.12
N THR A 58 -24.08 22.93 0.81
CA THR A 58 -25.28 22.30 0.27
C THR A 58 -24.95 21.07 -0.59
N LYS A 59 -25.90 20.14 -0.69
CA LYS A 59 -25.83 19.01 -1.63
C LYS A 59 -25.63 19.45 -3.07
N LYS A 60 -26.24 20.58 -3.47
CA LYS A 60 -26.03 21.19 -4.79
C LYS A 60 -24.55 21.55 -4.98
N THR A 61 -23.93 22.20 -4.00
CA THR A 61 -22.50 22.52 -4.03
C THR A 61 -21.65 21.26 -4.20
N LEU A 62 -21.95 20.17 -3.50
CA LEU A 62 -21.25 18.90 -3.67
C LEU A 62 -21.31 18.40 -5.12
N TYR A 63 -22.51 18.31 -5.71
CA TYR A 63 -22.64 17.87 -7.09
C TYR A 63 -22.02 18.84 -8.10
N ASP A 64 -22.10 20.14 -7.85
CA ASP A 64 -21.47 21.16 -8.70
C ASP A 64 -19.94 21.04 -8.70
N ARG A 65 -19.34 20.60 -7.59
CA ARG A 65 -17.88 20.45 -7.44
C ARG A 65 -17.37 19.08 -7.89
N PHE A 66 -18.05 18.01 -7.49
CA PHE A 66 -17.56 16.64 -7.65
C PHE A 66 -18.32 15.82 -8.69
N GLY A 67 -19.51 16.26 -9.11
CA GLY A 67 -20.37 15.56 -10.06
C GLY A 67 -21.10 14.35 -9.46
N SER A 68 -20.46 13.54 -8.62
CA SER A 68 -21.08 12.40 -7.94
C SER A 68 -20.41 12.07 -6.61
N LYS A 69 -21.09 11.25 -5.79
CA LYS A 69 -20.52 10.66 -4.57
C LYS A 69 -19.35 9.73 -4.90
N ASP A 70 -19.44 8.95 -5.97
CA ASP A 70 -18.40 8.00 -6.37
C ASP A 70 -17.09 8.70 -6.73
N VAL A 71 -17.17 9.85 -7.41
CA VAL A 71 -15.99 10.70 -7.66
C VAL A 71 -15.44 11.22 -6.33
N LEU A 72 -16.30 11.67 -5.42
CA LEU A 72 -15.86 12.11 -4.08
C LEU A 72 -15.18 10.98 -3.28
N VAL A 73 -15.65 9.74 -3.39
CA VAL A 73 -14.99 8.55 -2.82
C VAL A 73 -13.61 8.33 -3.46
N SER A 74 -13.49 8.46 -4.78
CA SER A 74 -12.19 8.31 -5.45
C SER A 74 -11.17 9.36 -4.99
N LEU A 75 -11.60 10.61 -4.78
CA LEU A 75 -10.76 11.69 -4.27
C LEU A 75 -10.36 11.48 -2.81
N TYR A 76 -11.28 10.96 -1.98
CA TYR A 76 -10.98 10.53 -0.62
C TYR A 76 -9.85 9.49 -0.60
N LEU A 77 -9.94 8.46 -1.44
CA LEU A 77 -8.92 7.41 -1.52
C LEU A 77 -7.58 7.95 -2.05
N GLN A 78 -7.60 8.87 -3.02
CA GLN A 78 -6.39 9.52 -3.53
C GLN A 78 -5.69 10.34 -2.45
N ARG A 79 -6.42 11.19 -1.71
CA ARG A 79 -5.87 11.96 -0.58
C ARG A 79 -5.27 11.03 0.48
N ARG A 80 -5.87 9.86 0.70
CA ARG A 80 -5.36 8.86 1.65
C ARG A 80 -4.09 8.17 1.15
N ALA A 81 -4.02 7.88 -0.14
CA ALA A 81 -2.84 7.34 -0.80
C ALA A 81 -1.66 8.32 -0.69
N GLU A 82 -1.86 9.58 -1.07
CA GLU A 82 -0.82 10.61 -1.01
C GLU A 82 -0.24 10.78 0.41
N ARG A 83 -1.11 10.79 1.43
CA ARG A 83 -0.67 10.87 2.83
C ARG A 83 0.18 9.67 3.24
N TRP A 84 -0.26 8.46 2.89
CA TRP A 84 0.48 7.25 3.20
C TRP A 84 1.83 7.20 2.47
N ARG A 85 1.86 7.51 1.18
CA ARG A 85 3.10 7.52 0.38
C ARG A 85 4.13 8.51 0.94
N ARG A 86 3.67 9.72 1.31
CA ARG A 86 4.52 10.72 1.96
C ARG A 86 5.08 10.19 3.29
N PHE A 87 4.24 9.58 4.11
CA PHE A 87 4.66 9.01 5.38
C PHE A 87 5.75 7.94 5.20
N VAL A 88 5.57 7.04 4.24
CA VAL A 88 6.58 6.02 3.90
C VAL A 88 7.88 6.66 3.41
N GLU A 89 7.80 7.68 2.55
CA GLU A 89 8.97 8.38 2.04
C GLU A 89 9.77 9.06 3.15
N GLU A 90 9.09 9.77 4.05
CA GLU A 90 9.69 10.41 5.24
C GLU A 90 10.38 9.37 6.13
N HIS A 91 9.71 8.23 6.39
CA HIS A 91 10.26 7.14 7.20
C HIS A 91 11.49 6.49 6.53
N LEU A 92 11.45 6.26 5.20
CA LEU A 92 12.56 5.72 4.44
C LEU A 92 13.76 6.68 4.39
N ILE A 93 13.54 8.00 4.40
CA ILE A 93 14.62 9.00 4.50
C ILE A 93 15.26 8.95 5.88
N ALA A 94 14.45 8.90 6.95
CA ALA A 94 14.94 8.83 8.32
C ALA A 94 15.84 7.60 8.56
N VAL A 95 15.46 6.43 8.04
CA VAL A 95 16.29 5.21 8.16
C VAL A 95 17.62 5.33 7.42
N ARG A 96 17.66 6.00 6.25
CA ARG A 96 18.91 6.26 5.52
C ARG A 96 19.84 7.18 6.32
N THR A 97 19.32 8.20 7.00
CA THR A 97 20.14 9.15 7.76
C THR A 97 20.66 8.53 9.06
N THR A 98 19.89 7.68 9.73
CA THR A 98 20.36 6.97 10.92
C THR A 98 21.38 5.88 10.59
N GLY A 99 21.20 5.15 9.48
CA GLY A 99 22.13 4.13 9.02
C GLY A 99 23.49 4.66 8.54
N GLY A 100 23.57 5.95 8.18
CA GLY A 100 24.83 6.64 7.84
C GLY A 100 25.59 7.20 9.05
N ALA A 101 24.98 7.25 10.23
CA ALA A 101 25.57 7.84 11.45
C ALA A 101 26.29 6.81 12.35
N ASP A 102 26.09 5.51 12.12
CA ASP A 102 26.77 4.43 12.88
C ASP A 102 28.17 4.06 12.33
N GLY A 103 28.67 4.83 11.34
CA GLY A 103 30.01 4.65 10.77
C GLY A 103 31.11 5.51 11.39
N ASP A 104 30.80 6.38 12.36
CA ASP A 104 31.79 7.27 12.98
C ASP A 104 31.68 7.29 14.52
N ASP A 105 32.74 6.77 15.14
CA ASP A 105 33.17 6.90 16.54
C ASP A 105 32.18 6.60 17.68
N ARG A 106 32.22 5.36 18.19
CA ARG A 106 32.12 5.08 19.63
C ARG A 106 33.15 4.07 20.08
N SER A 107 34.40 4.52 20.17
CA SER A 107 35.31 4.01 21.20
C SER A 107 35.04 4.74 22.51
N LYS A 108 34.82 3.98 23.59
CA LYS A 108 34.70 4.39 25.01
C LYS A 108 33.33 4.91 25.46
N ASN A 109 32.53 4.03 26.05
CA ASN A 109 32.51 3.90 27.51
C ASN A 109 31.60 2.74 27.93
N ASP A 110 32.18 1.83 28.71
CA ASP A 110 31.46 0.94 29.60
C ASP A 110 30.77 1.77 30.69
N ASP A 111 29.48 1.54 30.93
CA ASP A 111 28.95 1.13 32.24
C ASP A 111 27.41 1.16 32.31
N ALA A 112 26.89 0.09 32.91
CA ALA A 112 25.58 -0.07 33.56
C ALA A 112 24.29 -0.28 32.71
N ALA A 113 23.78 -1.51 32.78
CA ALA A 113 22.37 -1.87 32.74
C ALA A 113 21.93 -2.30 34.17
N PRO A 114 20.66 -2.69 34.45
CA PRO A 114 19.36 -2.34 33.85
C PRO A 114 18.27 -2.02 34.91
N ALA A 115 17.10 -1.53 34.48
CA ALA A 115 15.78 -1.64 35.15
C ALA A 115 14.75 -0.87 34.32
N ASP A 116 13.43 -1.12 34.26
CA ASP A 116 12.52 -2.17 34.71
C ASP A 116 11.20 -1.88 33.96
N ARG A 117 10.42 -2.91 33.67
CA ARG A 117 9.10 -2.79 33.03
C ARG A 117 8.09 -2.36 34.09
N THR A 118 7.34 -1.29 33.83
CA THR A 118 6.02 -1.15 34.45
C THR A 118 5.04 -0.49 33.51
N ALA A 119 3.89 -1.15 33.38
CA ALA A 119 2.72 -0.71 32.62
C ALA A 119 2.14 0.59 33.20
N ALA A 120 1.68 1.49 32.32
CA ALA A 120 0.76 2.55 32.68
C ALA A 120 -0.32 2.70 31.61
N LYS A 121 -1.56 2.41 32.02
CA LYS A 121 -2.80 2.80 31.35
C LYS A 121 -2.85 4.31 31.19
N ILE A 122 -3.19 4.78 29.99
CA ILE A 122 -3.76 6.12 29.81
C ILE A 122 -4.82 6.06 28.71
N GLY A 123 -6.08 6.25 29.13
CA GLY A 123 -7.16 6.57 28.23
C GLY A 123 -6.93 7.97 27.65
N ARG A 124 -6.92 8.06 26.32
CA ARG A 124 -7.15 9.30 25.59
C ARG A 124 -7.89 8.99 24.30
N SER A 125 -8.97 9.72 24.09
CA SER A 125 -9.75 9.74 22.85
C SER A 125 -8.85 10.24 21.70
N PRO A 126 -8.76 9.56 20.54
CA PRO A 126 -7.96 10.09 19.44
C PRO A 126 -8.85 10.96 18.55
N VAL A 127 -8.70 12.28 18.71
CA VAL A 127 -8.92 13.21 17.60
C VAL A 127 -7.77 12.95 16.64
N GLY A 128 -8.07 12.44 15.44
CA GLY A 128 -7.08 12.26 14.38
C GLY A 128 -6.45 13.59 13.99
N PRO A 129 -5.21 13.61 13.45
CA PRO A 129 -4.52 14.86 13.18
C PRO A 129 -5.29 15.70 12.15
N SER A 130 -5.77 16.85 12.61
CA SER A 130 -6.31 17.95 11.80
C SER A 130 -5.18 18.55 10.97
N ALA A 131 -5.45 18.78 9.69
CA ALA A 131 -4.54 19.41 8.75
C ALA A 131 -4.20 20.84 9.19
N GLY A 132 -2.90 21.14 9.27
CA GLY A 132 -2.37 22.48 9.46
C GLY A 132 -0.94 22.52 8.92
N ASP A 133 -0.80 23.19 7.77
CA ASP A 133 0.37 23.79 7.11
C ASP A 133 1.76 23.12 7.23
N ALA A 134 2.28 22.70 6.07
CA ALA A 134 3.72 22.53 5.82
C ALA A 134 4.09 23.22 4.48
N PRO A 135 5.22 23.94 4.40
CA PRO A 135 5.59 24.74 3.24
C PRO A 135 6.28 23.90 2.15
N ALA A 136 6.29 24.45 0.93
CA ALA A 136 6.94 23.90 -0.24
C ALA A 136 8.48 23.92 -0.12
N ALA A 137 9.13 22.85 -0.60
CA ALA A 137 10.58 22.85 -0.86
C ALA A 137 10.87 22.17 -2.21
N ASP A 138 11.59 22.93 -3.03
CA ASP A 138 12.21 22.59 -4.31
C ASP A 138 13.48 21.74 -4.09
N GLY A 139 13.91 21.02 -5.13
CA GLY A 139 15.32 20.63 -5.33
C GLY A 139 15.65 19.16 -5.13
N ALA A 140 15.55 18.38 -6.21
CA ALA A 140 16.16 17.06 -6.31
C ALA A 140 17.70 17.18 -6.43
N ALA A 141 18.43 16.47 -5.56
CA ALA A 141 19.84 16.19 -5.75
C ALA A 141 20.10 14.70 -5.43
N ALA A 142 20.43 13.94 -6.47
CA ALA A 142 20.92 12.59 -6.36
C ALA A 142 22.37 12.62 -5.86
N VAL A 143 22.68 11.88 -4.80
CA VAL A 143 24.06 11.64 -4.34
C VAL A 143 24.33 10.15 -4.44
N GLY A 144 25.31 9.80 -5.26
CA GLY A 144 25.76 8.43 -5.48
C GLY A 144 26.57 7.88 -4.31
N ILE A 145 26.34 6.62 -4.00
CA ILE A 145 27.11 5.82 -3.03
C ILE A 145 28.35 5.24 -3.71
N ALA A 146 29.53 5.53 -3.16
CA ALA A 146 30.81 5.00 -3.58
C ALA A 146 31.06 3.61 -2.99
N GLY A 147 31.66 2.72 -3.78
CA GLY A 147 31.84 1.29 -3.47
C GLY A 147 32.92 0.96 -2.44
N VAL A 148 32.75 -0.19 -1.82
CA VAL A 148 33.72 -0.92 -0.99
C VAL A 148 33.92 -2.33 -1.56
N SER A 149 35.17 -2.81 -1.54
CA SER A 149 35.68 -4.03 -2.21
C SER A 149 35.51 -5.31 -1.38
N ALA A 150 35.54 -6.44 -2.11
CA ALA A 150 34.97 -7.76 -1.81
C ALA A 150 35.85 -8.80 -1.06
N GLY A 151 35.13 -9.67 -0.34
CA GLY A 151 35.40 -11.03 0.14
C GLY A 151 34.15 -11.65 0.79
N ASP A 152 33.36 -12.47 0.07
CA ASP A 152 32.14 -13.21 0.55
C ASP A 152 31.07 -12.38 1.33
N ASP A 153 31.22 -11.08 1.24
CA ASP A 153 30.58 -9.97 1.95
C ASP A 153 29.57 -9.23 1.05
N GLY A 154 29.62 -9.47 -0.26
CA GLY A 154 28.70 -8.89 -1.24
C GLY A 154 27.24 -9.34 -1.03
N HIS A 155 27.00 -10.64 -0.88
CA HIS A 155 25.65 -11.15 -0.58
C HIS A 155 25.17 -10.74 0.82
N GLY A 156 26.09 -10.67 1.80
CA GLY A 156 25.79 -10.18 3.14
C GLY A 156 25.38 -8.71 3.14
N ALA A 157 26.14 -7.84 2.46
CA ALA A 157 25.84 -6.42 2.37
C ALA A 157 24.54 -6.15 1.60
N VAL A 158 24.31 -6.85 0.48
CA VAL A 158 23.05 -6.79 -0.28
C VAL A 158 21.87 -7.26 0.57
N TYR A 159 22.03 -8.37 1.31
CA TYR A 159 21.01 -8.88 2.22
C TYR A 159 20.66 -7.88 3.32
N GLU A 160 21.66 -7.34 4.03
CA GLU A 160 21.42 -6.39 5.12
C GLU A 160 20.81 -5.08 4.62
N ALA A 161 21.28 -4.55 3.49
CA ALA A 161 20.68 -3.39 2.85
C ALA A 161 19.21 -3.66 2.48
N ALA A 162 18.92 -4.78 1.80
CA ALA A 162 17.55 -5.13 1.41
C ALA A 162 16.64 -5.34 2.64
N VAL A 163 17.11 -6.03 3.68
CA VAL A 163 16.36 -6.25 4.92
C VAL A 163 16.05 -4.94 5.61
N GLN A 164 17.02 -4.04 5.75
CA GLN A 164 16.82 -2.73 6.36
C GLN A 164 15.75 -1.93 5.60
N ARG A 165 15.86 -1.85 4.27
CA ARG A 165 14.93 -1.07 3.43
C ARG A 165 13.52 -1.67 3.41
N VAL A 166 13.39 -2.99 3.32
CA VAL A 166 12.10 -3.68 3.33
C VAL A 166 11.42 -3.60 4.70
N CYS A 167 12.16 -3.84 5.78
CA CYS A 167 11.60 -3.74 7.14
C CYS A 167 11.18 -2.31 7.46
N ALA A 168 11.91 -1.29 6.99
CA ALA A 168 11.52 0.12 7.18
C ALA A 168 10.13 0.43 6.58
N VAL A 169 9.72 -0.21 5.49
CA VAL A 169 8.35 -0.05 4.95
C VAL A 169 7.31 -0.71 5.88
N LEU A 170 7.63 -1.88 6.43
CA LEU A 170 6.76 -2.58 7.39
C LEU A 170 6.66 -1.82 8.72
N ASP A 171 7.75 -1.21 9.17
CA ASP A 171 7.80 -0.35 10.35
C ASP A 171 6.93 0.90 10.15
N ALA A 172 7.07 1.56 9.00
CA ALA A 172 6.21 2.68 8.63
C ALA A 172 4.74 2.26 8.57
N LEU A 173 4.44 1.07 8.04
CA LEU A 173 3.07 0.56 7.98
C LEU A 173 2.49 0.30 9.36
N GLU A 174 3.28 -0.28 10.26
CA GLU A 174 2.91 -0.50 11.66
C GLU A 174 2.62 0.79 12.39
N GLU A 175 3.54 1.76 12.30
CA GLU A 175 3.36 3.07 12.91
C GLU A 175 2.11 3.77 12.35
N TRP A 176 1.97 3.82 11.03
CA TRP A 176 0.81 4.42 10.38
C TRP A 176 -0.50 3.75 10.81
N ASN A 177 -0.56 2.42 10.76
CA ASN A 177 -1.79 1.67 11.05
C ASN A 177 -2.15 1.70 12.54
N SER A 178 -1.19 1.88 13.45
CA SER A 178 -1.47 2.08 14.88
C SER A 178 -2.33 3.32 15.16
N THR A 179 -2.30 4.31 14.27
CA THR A 179 -3.11 5.53 14.36
C THR A 179 -4.53 5.37 13.80
N LEU A 180 -4.84 4.23 13.20
CA LEU A 180 -6.04 4.00 12.40
C LEU A 180 -7.07 3.11 13.12
N SER A 181 -8.19 3.70 13.54
CA SER A 181 -9.23 3.00 14.30
C SER A 181 -9.99 1.90 13.54
N ARG A 182 -9.97 1.92 12.20
CA ARG A 182 -10.63 0.93 11.34
C ARG A 182 -9.67 0.25 10.37
N GLY A 183 -8.37 0.32 10.63
CA GLY A 183 -7.36 -0.22 9.74
C GLY A 183 -7.36 0.43 8.35
N CYS A 184 -7.05 -0.37 7.33
CA CYS A 184 -6.81 0.09 5.97
C CYS A 184 -8.08 0.60 5.27
N ALA A 185 -8.06 1.88 4.89
CA ALA A 185 -9.16 2.50 4.16
C ALA A 185 -9.43 1.90 2.78
N PHE A 186 -8.39 1.45 2.07
CA PHE A 186 -8.54 0.88 0.73
C PHE A 186 -9.27 -0.46 0.76
N ILE A 187 -8.95 -1.30 1.74
CA ILE A 187 -9.60 -2.59 1.98
C ILE A 187 -11.07 -2.37 2.34
N ASN A 188 -11.33 -1.48 3.31
CA ASN A 188 -12.70 -1.18 3.73
C ASN A 188 -13.53 -0.63 2.57
N ALA A 189 -12.95 0.28 1.78
CA ALA A 189 -13.61 0.84 0.62
C ALA A 189 -13.89 -0.23 -0.45
N PHE A 190 -12.93 -1.13 -0.72
CA PHE A 190 -13.11 -2.21 -1.69
C PHE A 190 -14.23 -3.18 -1.29
N ALA A 191 -14.30 -3.53 0.01
CA ALA A 191 -15.34 -4.40 0.54
C ALA A 191 -16.74 -3.80 0.35
N GLU A 192 -16.85 -2.48 0.34
CA GLU A 192 -18.10 -1.77 0.13
C GLU A 192 -18.42 -1.57 -1.36
N ILE A 193 -17.52 -0.96 -2.14
CA ILE A 193 -17.80 -0.57 -3.52
C ILE A 193 -17.65 -1.73 -4.53
N GLY A 194 -17.05 -2.84 -4.11
CA GLY A 194 -16.83 -4.03 -4.92
C GLY A 194 -15.84 -3.85 -6.08
N GLY A 195 -15.66 -4.90 -6.89
CA GLY A 195 -14.76 -4.93 -8.05
C GLY A 195 -15.36 -4.42 -9.36
N GLY A 196 -16.48 -3.70 -9.32
CA GLY A 196 -17.18 -3.18 -10.50
C GLY A 196 -16.58 -1.90 -11.07
N ASP A 197 -17.38 -1.15 -11.83
CA ASP A 197 -16.97 0.08 -12.54
C ASP A 197 -16.80 1.30 -11.61
N HIS A 198 -16.81 1.12 -10.29
CA HIS A 198 -16.69 2.25 -9.35
C HIS A 198 -15.30 2.89 -9.48
N PRO A 199 -15.18 4.21 -9.66
CA PRO A 199 -13.90 4.88 -9.92
C PRO A 199 -12.85 4.75 -8.81
N GLY A 200 -13.30 4.57 -7.56
CA GLY A 200 -12.43 4.24 -6.44
C GLY A 200 -11.64 2.94 -6.62
N VAL A 201 -12.12 1.98 -7.42
CA VAL A 201 -11.41 0.71 -7.69
C VAL A 201 -10.08 0.96 -8.42
N ALA A 202 -10.06 1.90 -9.37
CA ALA A 202 -8.83 2.27 -10.07
C ALA A 202 -7.78 2.86 -9.11
N VAL A 203 -8.22 3.67 -8.15
CA VAL A 203 -7.34 4.25 -7.12
C VAL A 203 -6.79 3.17 -6.19
N ILE A 204 -7.64 2.23 -5.76
CA ILE A 204 -7.23 1.10 -4.91
C ILE A 204 -6.18 0.26 -5.62
N ARG A 205 -6.41 -0.11 -6.90
CA ARG A 205 -5.45 -0.89 -7.69
C ARG A 205 -4.13 -0.15 -7.86
N ALA A 206 -4.19 1.15 -8.21
CA ALA A 206 -3.00 1.98 -8.34
C ALA A 206 -2.18 2.05 -7.05
N GLU A 207 -2.84 2.03 -5.88
CA GLU A 207 -2.15 2.00 -4.59
C GLU A 207 -1.44 0.66 -4.32
N LYS A 208 -2.08 -0.46 -4.67
CA LYS A 208 -1.46 -1.79 -4.56
C LYS A 208 -0.30 -1.96 -5.54
N ASP A 209 -0.44 -1.42 -6.74
CA ASP A 209 0.63 -1.41 -7.74
C ASP A 209 1.80 -0.52 -7.32
N TRP A 210 1.51 0.65 -6.72
CA TRP A 210 2.56 1.51 -6.15
C TRP A 210 3.34 0.80 -5.05
N THR A 211 2.65 0.09 -4.13
CA THR A 211 3.31 -0.66 -3.06
C THR A 211 4.27 -1.72 -3.62
N ARG A 212 3.83 -2.49 -4.62
CA ARG A 212 4.69 -3.49 -5.28
C ARG A 212 5.87 -2.83 -6.00
N ALA A 213 5.63 -1.72 -6.70
CA ALA A 213 6.68 -0.97 -7.38
C ALA A 213 7.72 -0.38 -6.40
N LEU A 214 7.27 0.09 -5.23
CA LEU A 214 8.16 0.56 -4.17
C LEU A 214 9.10 -0.55 -3.72
N TYR A 215 8.58 -1.74 -3.38
CA TYR A 215 9.46 -2.86 -3.00
C TYR A 215 10.46 -3.21 -4.10
N ALA A 216 10.03 -3.24 -5.37
CA ALA A 216 10.94 -3.49 -6.48
C ALA A 216 12.05 -2.44 -6.56
N GLU A 217 11.73 -1.16 -6.37
CA GLU A 217 12.72 -0.08 -6.34
C GLU A 217 13.72 -0.24 -5.19
N LEU A 218 13.23 -0.49 -3.97
CA LEU A 218 14.08 -0.67 -2.79
C LEU A 218 15.04 -1.85 -2.94
N LEU A 219 14.58 -2.94 -3.56
CA LEU A 219 15.42 -4.10 -3.86
C LEU A 219 16.49 -3.77 -4.90
N ARG A 220 16.17 -3.00 -5.95
CA ARG A 220 17.16 -2.52 -6.93
C ARG A 220 18.19 -1.59 -6.30
N GLU A 221 17.76 -0.63 -5.49
CA GLU A 221 18.66 0.23 -4.70
C GLU A 221 19.61 -0.59 -3.81
N SER A 222 19.18 -1.77 -3.36
CA SER A 222 19.97 -2.69 -2.53
C SER A 222 20.85 -3.65 -3.34
N GLY A 223 20.80 -3.62 -4.68
CA GLY A 223 21.63 -4.44 -5.57
C GLY A 223 20.97 -5.68 -6.17
N LEU A 224 19.65 -5.88 -6.01
CA LEU A 224 18.92 -6.99 -6.64
C LEU A 224 18.29 -6.56 -7.97
N GLU A 225 18.52 -7.34 -9.03
CA GLU A 225 17.97 -7.04 -10.37
C GLU A 225 17.28 -8.25 -11.02
N GLY A 226 16.57 -8.00 -12.13
CA GLY A 226 15.96 -9.05 -12.94
C GLY A 226 14.75 -9.74 -12.29
N THR A 227 14.51 -10.98 -12.69
CA THR A 227 13.28 -11.72 -12.36
C THR A 227 13.13 -12.05 -10.87
N VAL A 228 14.25 -12.09 -10.13
CA VAL A 228 14.22 -12.28 -8.67
C VAL A 228 13.62 -11.06 -7.97
N THR A 229 13.94 -9.84 -8.40
CA THR A 229 13.36 -8.60 -7.88
C THR A 229 11.87 -8.50 -8.14
N ASP A 230 11.42 -8.87 -9.34
CA ASP A 230 10.00 -8.86 -9.69
C ASP A 230 9.20 -9.87 -8.84
N ARG A 231 9.77 -11.07 -8.62
CA ARG A 231 9.15 -12.09 -7.77
C ARG A 231 9.11 -11.66 -6.30
N LEU A 232 10.23 -11.19 -5.76
CA LEU A 232 10.34 -10.76 -4.37
C LEU A 232 9.42 -9.57 -4.08
N SER A 233 9.39 -8.56 -4.95
CA SER A 233 8.50 -7.40 -4.76
C SER A 233 7.02 -7.80 -4.72
N ALA A 234 6.59 -8.76 -5.56
CA ALA A 234 5.24 -9.30 -5.50
C ALA A 234 4.97 -10.08 -4.21
N GLN A 235 5.93 -10.91 -3.76
CA GLN A 235 5.81 -11.67 -2.51
C GLN A 235 5.75 -10.76 -1.27
N LEU A 236 6.62 -9.76 -1.20
CA LEU A 236 6.66 -8.78 -0.11
C LEU A 236 5.38 -7.96 -0.05
N ALA A 237 4.86 -7.53 -1.20
CA ALA A 237 3.55 -6.86 -1.24
C ALA A 237 2.43 -7.78 -0.71
N MET A 238 2.41 -9.07 -1.08
CA MET A 238 1.43 -10.02 -0.53
C MET A 238 1.58 -10.22 0.98
N VAL A 239 2.83 -10.34 1.49
CA VAL A 239 3.12 -10.45 2.92
C VAL A 239 2.58 -9.22 3.66
N GLN A 240 2.85 -8.03 3.17
CA GLN A 240 2.36 -6.78 3.75
C GLN A 240 0.82 -6.75 3.83
N GLU A 241 0.14 -7.07 2.72
CA GLU A 241 -1.32 -7.05 2.66
C GLU A 241 -1.96 -8.10 3.57
N GLY A 242 -1.35 -9.30 3.63
CA GLY A 242 -1.76 -10.36 4.55
C GLY A 242 -1.59 -9.96 6.01
N ALA A 243 -0.43 -9.38 6.36
CA ALA A 243 -0.15 -8.91 7.71
C ALA A 243 -1.13 -7.82 8.16
N LEU A 244 -1.45 -6.87 7.27
CA LEU A 244 -2.42 -5.81 7.55
C LEU A 244 -3.81 -6.36 7.85
N MET A 245 -4.25 -7.37 7.09
CA MET A 245 -5.52 -8.06 7.34
C MET A 245 -5.51 -8.87 8.63
N MET A 246 -4.45 -9.63 8.89
CA MET A 246 -4.34 -10.47 10.08
C MET A 246 -4.24 -9.62 11.35
N TRP A 247 -3.56 -8.48 11.29
CA TRP A 247 -3.58 -7.52 12.38
C TRP A 247 -4.98 -6.98 12.63
N THR A 248 -5.62 -6.47 11.59
CA THR A 248 -6.88 -5.73 11.74
C THR A 248 -8.07 -6.65 11.95
N ALA A 249 -8.51 -7.35 10.91
CA ALA A 249 -9.67 -8.24 10.96
C ALA A 249 -9.35 -9.56 11.69
N GLY A 250 -8.11 -10.04 11.60
CA GLY A 250 -7.68 -11.29 12.23
C GLY A 250 -7.37 -11.19 13.73
N GLY A 251 -7.24 -9.99 14.28
CA GLY A 251 -6.97 -9.78 15.71
C GLY A 251 -5.59 -10.29 16.17
N MET A 252 -4.61 -10.36 15.27
CA MET A 252 -3.26 -10.85 15.53
C MET A 252 -2.31 -9.65 15.77
N PRO A 253 -2.05 -9.24 17.02
CA PRO A 253 -1.28 -8.03 17.32
C PRO A 253 0.19 -8.12 16.89
N ASP A 254 0.72 -9.33 16.72
CA ASP A 254 2.09 -9.65 16.31
C ASP A 254 2.23 -9.93 14.79
N ALA A 255 1.18 -9.67 13.99
CA ALA A 255 1.18 -9.96 12.56
C ALA A 255 2.32 -9.26 11.78
N MET A 256 2.73 -8.06 12.19
CA MET A 256 3.84 -7.35 11.54
C MET A 256 5.20 -7.94 11.88
N ASP A 257 5.37 -8.51 13.07
CA ASP A 257 6.60 -9.23 13.42
C ASP A 257 6.76 -10.46 12.53
N TYR A 258 5.69 -11.23 12.33
CA TYR A 258 5.69 -12.34 11.37
C TYR A 258 5.93 -11.85 9.92
N ALA A 259 5.45 -10.67 9.56
CA ALA A 259 5.68 -10.09 8.24
C ALA A 259 7.18 -9.79 8.01
N ARG A 260 7.85 -9.18 9.00
CA ARG A 260 9.30 -8.92 8.95
C ARG A 260 10.09 -10.22 8.88
N ASP A 261 9.72 -11.22 9.66
CA ASP A 261 10.39 -12.52 9.65
C ASP A 261 10.20 -13.25 8.31
N ALA A 262 9.00 -13.19 7.74
CA ALA A 262 8.73 -13.72 6.40
C ALA A 262 9.56 -12.99 5.34
N ALA A 263 9.64 -11.66 5.40
CA ALA A 263 10.46 -10.86 4.49
C ALA A 263 11.95 -11.24 4.58
N ARG A 264 12.52 -11.36 5.79
CA ARG A 264 13.90 -11.82 6.01
C ARG A 264 14.15 -13.21 5.41
N ARG A 265 13.21 -14.14 5.58
CA ARG A 265 13.31 -15.50 5.02
C ARG A 265 13.25 -15.50 3.50
N LEU A 266 12.35 -14.71 2.90
CA LEU A 266 12.26 -14.57 1.44
C LEU A 266 13.55 -14.00 0.85
N LEU A 267 14.10 -12.94 1.45
CA LEU A 267 15.36 -12.33 1.04
C LEU A 267 16.54 -13.29 1.19
N ARG A 268 16.66 -13.97 2.33
CA ARG A 268 17.72 -14.96 2.57
C ARG A 268 17.68 -16.10 1.56
N THR A 269 16.49 -16.62 1.26
CA THR A 269 16.32 -17.71 0.29
C THR A 269 16.73 -17.25 -1.11
N ALA A 270 16.26 -16.08 -1.53
CA ALA A 270 16.59 -15.55 -2.85
C ALA A 270 18.08 -15.25 -3.06
N LEU A 271 18.81 -14.85 -2.01
CA LEU A 271 20.26 -14.58 -2.08
C LEU A 271 21.11 -15.85 -1.82
N GLY A 272 20.60 -16.82 -1.06
CA GLY A 272 21.25 -18.12 -0.84
C GLY A 272 21.08 -19.11 -1.99
N ASP A 273 20.01 -18.98 -2.77
CA ASP A 273 19.78 -19.75 -4.00
C ASP A 273 20.67 -19.26 -5.18
N GLY A 274 21.56 -18.27 -4.95
CA GLY A 274 22.53 -17.76 -5.92
C GLY A 274 23.56 -18.78 -6.41
N ASP A 275 23.71 -19.93 -5.73
CA ASP A 275 24.49 -21.09 -6.17
C ASP A 275 23.66 -22.16 -6.91
N GLY A 276 22.37 -21.91 -7.16
CA GLY A 276 21.42 -22.94 -7.58
C GLY A 276 20.55 -22.51 -8.75
N GLU A 277 21.04 -22.77 -9.95
CA GLU A 277 20.29 -22.87 -11.19
C GLU A 277 19.06 -23.82 -11.03
N ALA A 278 17.93 -23.35 -10.45
CA ALA A 278 16.84 -24.28 -10.09
C ALA A 278 15.43 -23.68 -10.10
N LEU A 279 15.11 -22.70 -10.95
CA LEU A 279 13.70 -22.38 -11.26
C LEU A 279 13.40 -22.17 -12.76
N SER A 280 14.33 -22.52 -13.66
CA SER A 280 14.11 -22.48 -15.12
C SER A 280 13.32 -23.69 -15.69
N GLY A 281 12.90 -24.64 -14.86
CA GLY A 281 12.48 -25.98 -15.33
C GLY A 281 10.98 -26.29 -15.37
N ARG A 282 10.08 -25.39 -14.96
CA ARG A 282 8.62 -25.66 -15.09
C ARG A 282 8.06 -25.08 -16.37
N SER A 283 8.39 -25.74 -17.48
CA SER A 283 7.56 -25.74 -18.67
C SER A 283 6.16 -26.20 -18.27
N VAL A 284 5.20 -25.29 -18.36
CA VAL A 284 3.78 -25.64 -18.37
C VAL A 284 3.55 -26.32 -19.72
N SER A 285 3.66 -27.65 -19.77
CA SER A 285 3.21 -28.41 -20.93
C SER A 285 1.74 -28.09 -21.17
N GLN A 286 1.48 -27.52 -22.34
CA GLN A 286 0.15 -27.33 -22.90
C GLN A 286 -0.56 -28.70 -22.95
N SER A 287 -1.57 -28.87 -22.09
CA SER A 287 -2.60 -29.88 -22.28
C SER A 287 -3.73 -29.22 -23.08
N THR A 288 -3.55 -29.10 -24.39
CA THR A 288 -4.65 -28.85 -25.33
C THR A 288 -5.31 -30.19 -25.69
N ALA A 289 -6.64 -30.19 -25.59
CA ALA A 289 -7.55 -31.32 -25.67
C ALA A 289 -7.55 -32.10 -26.98
N ALA A 290 -7.93 -33.38 -26.90
CA ALA A 290 -8.61 -34.09 -27.97
C ALA A 290 -9.87 -34.77 -27.38
N ALA A 291 -10.94 -34.00 -27.23
CA ALA A 291 -12.30 -34.54 -27.14
C ALA A 291 -12.90 -34.43 -28.55
N SER A 292 -12.73 -35.48 -29.36
CA SER A 292 -13.48 -35.65 -30.60
C SER A 292 -14.84 -36.23 -30.27
N GLY A 293 -15.82 -35.36 -30.01
CA GLY A 293 -17.24 -35.69 -30.03
C GLY A 293 -17.84 -35.26 -31.36
N THR A 294 -18.20 -36.23 -32.20
CA THR A 294 -18.96 -36.01 -33.43
C THR A 294 -20.46 -35.94 -33.10
N PRO A 295 -21.24 -34.98 -33.63
CA PRO A 295 -22.70 -35.00 -33.52
C PRO A 295 -23.34 -35.65 -34.75
N GLY A 296 -24.36 -36.48 -34.51
CA GLY A 296 -25.26 -36.99 -35.56
C GLY A 296 -25.78 -38.39 -35.23
N ASP A 297 -26.96 -38.50 -34.63
CA ASP A 297 -28.20 -38.61 -35.41
C ASP A 297 -29.41 -38.81 -34.48
N ALA A 298 -30.49 -38.11 -34.83
CA ALA A 298 -31.80 -38.32 -34.29
C ALA A 298 -32.40 -39.61 -34.88
N ASP A 299 -32.91 -40.50 -34.02
CA ASP A 299 -34.13 -41.23 -34.36
C ASP A 299 -34.91 -41.65 -33.11
N GLY A 300 -36.24 -41.55 -33.21
CA GLY A 300 -37.17 -41.67 -32.10
C GLY A 300 -37.66 -43.09 -31.81
N ARG A 301 -38.11 -43.29 -30.56
CA ARG A 301 -39.18 -44.20 -30.06
C ARG A 301 -39.07 -44.21 -28.53
N ALA A 302 -40.05 -43.68 -27.79
CA ALA A 302 -41.36 -44.26 -27.44
C ALA A 302 -41.32 -45.26 -26.26
N ALA A 303 -42.34 -45.15 -25.39
CA ALA A 303 -42.70 -45.92 -24.18
C ALA A 303 -42.00 -45.46 -22.88
N ARG A 304 -42.71 -44.95 -21.85
CA ARG A 304 -43.64 -45.63 -20.90
C ARG A 304 -42.90 -46.80 -20.21
N ASP A 305 -42.77 -46.90 -18.89
CA ASP A 305 -43.47 -46.36 -17.71
C ASP A 305 -42.47 -45.95 -16.61
#